data_AF-A0A5D4FYA8-F1
#
_entry.id   AF-A0A5D4FYA8-F1
#
_cell.length_a   1.000
_cell.length_b   1.000
_cell.length_c   1.000
_cell.angle_alpha   90.00
_cell.angle_beta   90.00
_cell.angle_gamma   90.00
#
_symmetry.space_group_name_H-M   'P 1'
#
loop_
_entity.id
_entity.type
_entity.pdbx_description
1 polymer ?
#
loop_
_entity_poly.entity_id
_entity_poly.type
_entity_poly.pdbx_seq_one_letter_code
_entity_poly.pdbx_strand_id
1 'polypeptide(L)'
;MKHTYVIIYPDNARPSAVWGVDEAEENAFCSAAHQALKSSPHTFDGWIREWRKNFQSDGRVGVAQRWNSSFDPLQWIADGERISSVIEANTNYRIVRAFKAYARNPKTVG
;
A
#
# COMPACT_ATOMS: atom_id res chain seq x y z
N MET A 1 -10.56 -6.88 -22.55
CA MET A 1 -9.27 -7.34 -22.01
C MET A 1 -9.51 -8.01 -20.67
N LYS A 2 -8.80 -9.10 -20.37
CA LYS A 2 -8.87 -9.75 -19.05
C LYS A 2 -8.06 -8.93 -18.05
N HIS A 3 -8.62 -8.67 -16.87
CA HIS A 3 -7.92 -7.99 -15.80
C HIS A 3 -7.23 -8.99 -14.87
N THR A 4 -6.03 -8.65 -14.40
CA THR A 4 -5.41 -9.31 -13.25
C THR A 4 -5.78 -8.54 -11.98
N TYR A 5 -6.16 -9.25 -10.92
CA TYR A 5 -6.47 -8.65 -9.63
C TYR A 5 -5.28 -8.80 -8.68
N VAL A 6 -4.91 -7.71 -8.02
CA VAL A 6 -3.89 -7.69 -6.97
C VAL A 6 -4.46 -7.04 -5.72
N ILE A 7 -3.99 -7.47 -4.56
CA ILE A 7 -4.34 -6.87 -3.27
C ILE A 7 -3.17 -6.01 -2.81
N ILE A 8 -3.43 -4.74 -2.50
CA ILE A 8 -2.42 -3.84 -1.90
C ILE A 8 -2.70 -3.73 -0.41
N TYR A 9 -1.78 -4.25 0.39
CA TYR A 9 -1.80 -4.21 1.84
C TYR A 9 -0.36 -4.26 2.39
N PRO A 10 0.21 -3.11 2.79
CA PRO A 10 1.51 -3.10 3.44
C PRO A 10 1.50 -3.92 4.72
N ASP A 11 2.48 -4.80 4.87
CA ASP A 11 2.65 -5.71 6.01
C ASP A 11 4.15 -5.96 6.23
N ASN A 12 4.57 -6.25 7.46
CA ASN A 12 5.96 -6.56 7.77
C ASN A 12 6.42 -7.89 7.17
N ALA A 13 5.52 -8.86 7.05
CA ALA A 13 5.80 -10.13 6.39
C ALA A 13 5.89 -10.02 4.87
N ARG A 14 5.32 -8.94 4.28
CA ARG A 14 5.31 -8.71 2.83
C ARG A 14 5.82 -7.31 2.48
N PRO A 15 7.15 -7.14 2.36
CA PRO A 15 7.80 -5.86 2.10
C PRO A 15 7.29 -5.09 0.87
N SER A 16 6.81 -5.79 -0.16
CA SER A 16 6.27 -5.21 -1.40
C SER A 16 4.84 -4.69 -1.29
N ALA A 17 4.13 -5.00 -0.18
CA ALA A 17 2.71 -4.72 0.01
C ALA A 17 1.76 -5.43 -0.97
N VAL A 18 2.26 -6.28 -1.88
CA VAL A 18 1.46 -6.94 -2.92
C VAL A 18 1.10 -8.35 -2.48
N TRP A 19 -0.18 -8.69 -2.63
CA TRP A 19 -0.74 -9.98 -2.25
C TRP A 19 -1.69 -10.53 -3.32
N GLY A 20 -1.99 -11.82 -3.23
CA GLY A 20 -2.97 -12.50 -4.07
C GLY A 20 -2.44 -12.96 -5.44
N VAL A 21 -1.13 -12.84 -5.66
CA VAL A 21 -0.44 -13.25 -6.89
C VAL A 21 0.87 -13.97 -6.55
N ASP A 22 1.43 -14.70 -7.52
CA ASP A 22 2.75 -15.30 -7.41
C ASP A 22 3.88 -14.26 -7.61
N GLU A 23 5.13 -14.69 -7.43
CA GLU A 23 6.30 -13.83 -7.53
C GLU A 23 6.51 -13.23 -8.93
N ALA A 24 6.20 -13.99 -9.99
CA ALA A 24 6.38 -13.53 -11.36
C ALA A 24 5.41 -12.39 -11.68
N GLU A 25 4.14 -12.56 -11.30
CA GLU A 25 3.11 -11.54 -11.51
C GLU A 25 3.29 -10.35 -10.54
N GLU A 26 3.77 -10.57 -9.31
CA GLU A 26 4.14 -9.48 -8.41
C GLU A 26 5.23 -8.58 -9.03
N ASN A 27 6.28 -9.18 -9.58
CA ASN A 27 7.35 -8.43 -10.23
C ASN A 27 6.83 -7.66 -11.45
N ALA A 28 5.96 -8.28 -12.24
CA ALA A 28 5.31 -7.63 -13.39
C ALA A 28 4.41 -6.46 -12.94
N PHE A 29 3.65 -6.63 -11.86
CA PHE A 29 2.83 -5.57 -11.28
C PHE A 29 3.68 -4.39 -10.80
N CYS A 30 4.74 -4.66 -10.02
CA CYS A 30 5.62 -3.61 -9.50
C CYS A 30 6.27 -2.81 -10.64
N SER A 31 6.75 -3.49 -11.68
CA SER A 31 7.33 -2.83 -12.86
C SER A 31 6.30 -1.93 -13.57
N ALA A 32 5.09 -2.43 -13.79
CA ALA A 32 4.00 -1.66 -14.41
C ALA A 32 3.57 -0.47 -13.54
N ALA A 33 3.50 -0.64 -12.22
CA ALA A 33 3.17 0.41 -11.27
C ALA A 33 4.23 1.52 -11.28
N HIS A 34 5.53 1.17 -11.27
CA HIS A 34 6.62 2.14 -11.37
C HIS A 34 6.57 2.92 -12.67
N GLN A 35 6.28 2.26 -13.79
CA GLN A 35 6.12 2.93 -15.08
C GLN A 35 4.92 3.89 -15.07
N ALA A 36 3.76 3.45 -14.58
CA ALA A 36 2.54 4.25 -14.51
C ALA A 36 2.70 5.49 -13.61
N LEU A 37 3.50 5.39 -12.55
CA LEU A 37 3.72 6.45 -11.57
C LEU A 37 4.98 7.27 -11.82
N LYS A 38 5.69 7.06 -12.94
CA LYS A 38 6.99 7.70 -13.21
C LYS A 38 6.95 9.23 -13.13
N SER A 39 5.80 9.84 -13.47
CA SER A 39 5.57 11.29 -13.40
C SER A 39 4.71 11.72 -12.22
N SER A 40 4.32 10.80 -11.34
CA SER A 40 3.54 11.09 -10.14
C SER A 40 4.45 11.63 -9.03
N PRO A 41 4.05 12.68 -8.29
CA PRO A 41 4.77 13.09 -7.08
C PRO A 41 4.68 12.04 -5.96
N HIS A 42 3.68 11.15 -6.02
CA HIS A 42 3.51 10.02 -5.09
C HIS A 42 3.88 8.72 -5.81
N THR A 43 5.00 8.11 -5.41
CA THR A 43 5.45 6.82 -5.93
C THR A 43 4.94 5.67 -5.06
N PHE A 44 4.79 4.48 -5.65
CA PHE A 44 4.35 3.28 -4.93
C PHE A 44 5.31 2.93 -3.78
N ASP A 45 6.62 2.89 -4.05
CA ASP A 45 7.63 2.58 -3.04
C ASP A 45 7.75 3.67 -1.97
N GLY A 46 7.55 4.94 -2.35
CA GLY A 46 7.53 6.06 -1.41
C GLY A 46 6.39 5.92 -0.42
N TRP A 47 5.20 5.60 -0.92
CA TRP A 47 4.01 5.38 -0.10
C TRP A 47 4.15 4.17 0.85
N ILE A 48 4.77 3.06 0.40
CA ILE A 48 5.09 1.91 1.27
C ILE A 48 6.13 2.31 2.33
N ARG A 49 7.13 3.11 1.96
CA ARG A 49 8.16 3.59 2.90
C ARG A 49 7.57 4.47 3.99
N GLU A 50 6.61 5.32 3.66
CA GLU A 50 5.87 6.12 4.65
C GLU A 50 5.12 5.23 5.64
N TRP A 51 4.45 4.18 5.17
CA TRP A 51 3.85 3.18 6.06
C TRP A 51 4.90 2.57 6.98
N ARG A 52 6.00 2.03 6.44
CA ARG A 52 7.04 1.38 7.25
C ARG A 52 7.66 2.30 8.30
N LYS A 53 7.81 3.59 7.99
CA LYS A 53 8.39 4.58 8.92
C LYS A 53 7.42 4.98 10.03
N ASN A 54 6.13 5.08 9.71
CA ASN A 54 5.15 5.69 10.61
C ASN A 54 4.21 4.68 11.26
N PHE A 55 4.17 3.45 10.77
CA PHE A 55 3.37 2.38 11.36
C PHE A 55 4.25 1.59 12.33
N GLN A 56 4.04 1.80 13.63
CA GLN A 56 4.77 1.09 14.67
C GLN A 56 4.27 -0.35 14.74
N SER A 57 5.22 -1.27 14.63
CA SER A 57 5.03 -2.68 14.91
C SER A 57 6.28 -3.17 15.60
N ASP A 58 6.20 -3.48 16.89
CA ASP A 58 7.32 -3.96 17.71
C ASP A 58 7.75 -5.40 17.37
N GLY A 59 7.60 -5.82 16.10
CA GLY A 59 7.94 -7.14 15.59
C GLY A 59 7.07 -8.29 16.13
N ARG A 60 6.12 -8.02 17.04
CA ARG A 60 5.23 -9.02 17.64
C ARG A 60 3.83 -8.94 17.05
N VAL A 61 3.38 -10.04 16.45
CA VAL A 61 1.99 -10.24 16.03
C VAL A 61 1.08 -9.98 17.23
N GLY A 62 0.15 -9.03 17.12
CA GLY A 62 -0.85 -8.72 18.15
C GLY A 62 -0.52 -7.59 19.14
N VAL A 63 0.67 -6.96 19.07
CA VAL A 63 0.94 -5.71 19.81
C VAL A 63 0.42 -4.51 19.00
N ALA A 64 -0.04 -3.47 19.69
CA ALA A 64 -0.85 -2.40 19.12
C ALA A 64 -0.25 -1.79 17.85
N GLN A 65 -0.89 -2.12 16.73
CA GLN A 65 -0.70 -1.53 15.41
C GLN A 65 -1.11 -0.05 15.45
N ARG A 66 -0.14 0.84 15.67
CA ARG A 66 -0.40 2.27 15.85
C ARG A 66 0.39 3.09 14.85
N TRP A 67 -0.27 4.09 14.30
CA TRP A 67 0.39 5.17 13.59
C TRP A 67 1.12 6.07 14.57
N ASN A 68 2.27 6.60 14.16
CA ASN A 68 2.94 7.68 14.86
C ASN A 68 1.96 8.86 15.04
N SER A 69 1.94 9.48 16.23
CA SER A 69 0.97 10.51 16.60
C SER A 69 1.01 11.77 15.72
N SER A 70 2.14 12.03 15.07
CA SER A 70 2.32 13.15 14.13
C SER A 70 2.05 12.79 12.66
N PHE A 71 1.74 11.52 12.37
CA PHE A 71 1.43 11.06 11.02
C PHE A 71 -0.07 11.11 10.76
N ASP A 72 -0.46 11.55 9.57
CA ASP A 72 -1.87 11.55 9.15
C ASP A 72 -2.19 10.27 8.36
N PRO A 73 -2.81 9.25 8.99
CA PRO A 73 -3.15 8.02 8.29
C PRO A 73 -4.26 8.21 7.25
N LEU A 74 -5.11 9.23 7.38
CA LEU A 74 -6.17 9.49 6.41
C LEU A 74 -5.59 10.07 5.12
N GLN A 75 -4.61 10.98 5.23
CA GLN A 75 -3.88 11.47 4.07
C GLN A 75 -3.11 10.34 3.37
N TRP A 76 -2.44 9.47 4.12
CA TRP A 76 -1.75 8.31 3.55
C TRP A 76 -2.70 7.36 2.81
N ILE A 77 -3.90 7.11 3.34
CA ILE A 77 -4.93 6.32 2.64
C ILE A 77 -5.39 7.02 1.37
N ALA A 78 -5.61 8.34 1.41
CA ALA A 78 -6.00 9.10 0.22
C ALA A 78 -4.91 9.06 -0.87
N ASP A 79 -3.63 9.10 -0.49
CA ASP A 79 -2.50 8.96 -1.40
C ASP A 79 -2.49 7.56 -2.03
N GLY A 80 -2.74 6.51 -1.23
CA GLY A 80 -2.88 5.13 -1.70
C GLY A 80 -4.02 4.95 -2.71
N GLU A 81 -5.15 5.64 -2.51
CA GLU A 81 -6.25 5.66 -3.47
C GLU A 81 -5.87 6.30 -4.80
N ARG A 82 -5.14 7.42 -4.77
CA ARG A 82 -4.68 8.11 -5.99
C ARG A 82 -3.69 7.24 -6.74
N ILE A 83 -2.70 6.67 -6.04
CA ILE A 83 -1.73 5.73 -6.61
C ILE A 83 -2.45 4.55 -7.28
N SER A 84 -3.38 3.91 -6.56
CA SER A 84 -4.13 2.76 -7.08
C SER A 84 -4.91 3.13 -8.34
N SER A 85 -5.56 4.30 -8.34
CA SER A 85 -6.35 4.78 -9.48
C SER A 85 -5.48 5.06 -10.71
N VAL A 86 -4.28 5.62 -10.52
CA VAL A 86 -3.32 5.84 -11.63
C VAL A 86 -2.86 4.50 -12.22
N ILE A 87 -2.52 3.52 -11.38
CA ILE A 87 -2.12 2.18 -11.86
C ILE A 87 -3.27 1.52 -12.64
N GLU A 88 -4.49 1.53 -12.09
CA GLU A 88 -5.66 0.93 -12.74
C GLU A 88 -6.07 1.61 -14.05
N ALA A 89 -5.74 2.89 -14.22
CA ALA A 89 -6.02 3.63 -15.45
C ALA A 89 -4.98 3.38 -16.55
N ASN A 90 -3.75 2.99 -16.18
CA ASN A 90 -2.62 2.90 -17.12
C ASN A 90 -2.10 1.46 -17.31
N THR A 91 -2.73 0.47 -16.67
CA THR A 91 -2.32 -0.94 -16.72
C THR A 91 -3.53 -1.86 -16.86
N ASN A 92 -3.30 -3.16 -17.05
CA ASN A 92 -4.35 -4.18 -17.05
C ASN A 92 -4.77 -4.63 -15.63
N TYR A 93 -4.14 -4.10 -14.58
CA TYR A 93 -4.40 -4.51 -13.21
C TYR A 93 -5.63 -3.85 -12.60
N ARG A 94 -6.28 -4.57 -11.68
CA ARG A 94 -7.33 -4.07 -10.77
C ARG A 94 -6.88 -4.30 -9.33
N ILE A 95 -7.06 -3.28 -8.51
CA ILE A 95 -6.47 -3.21 -7.17
C ILE A 95 -7.56 -3.30 -6.11
N VAL A 96 -7.44 -4.33 -5.28
CA VAL A 96 -8.15 -4.42 -4.01
C VAL A 96 -7.40 -3.58 -2.97
N ARG A 97 -8.03 -2.49 -2.51
CA ARG A 97 -7.46 -1.48 -1.59
C ARG A 97 -7.55 -1.91 -0.13
N ALA A 98 -6.93 -3.04 0.22
CA ALA A 98 -6.98 -3.59 1.57
C ALA A 98 -6.31 -2.68 2.62
N PHE A 99 -5.37 -1.82 2.21
CA PHE A 99 -4.78 -0.77 3.05
C PHE A 99 -5.80 0.19 3.69
N LYS A 100 -7.03 0.30 3.15
CA LYS A 100 -8.13 1.06 3.79
C LYS A 100 -8.49 0.52 5.18
N ALA A 101 -8.15 -0.73 5.50
CA ALA A 101 -8.32 -1.27 6.84
C ALA A 101 -7.60 -0.43 7.91
N TYR A 102 -6.50 0.25 7.56
CA TYR A 102 -5.78 1.14 8.47
C TYR A 102 -6.59 2.37 8.90
N ALA A 103 -7.68 2.73 8.20
CA ALA A 103 -8.61 3.78 8.65
C ALA A 103 -9.38 3.37 9.92
N ARG A 104 -9.53 2.05 10.16
CA ARG A 104 -10.27 1.51 11.31
C ARG A 104 -9.42 1.39 12.58
N ASN A 105 -8.10 1.62 12.48
CA ASN A 105 -7.17 1.72 13.61
C ASN A 105 -6.65 3.16 13.81
N PRO A 106 -7.52 4.19 13.94
CA PRO A 106 -7.03 5.57 13.99
C PRO A 106 -6.37 5.94 15.33
N LYS A 107 -6.65 5.22 16.43
CA LYS A 107 -6.14 5.57 17.76
C LYS A 107 -6.09 4.36 18.68
N THR A 108 -4.92 4.08 19.23
CA THR A 108 -4.85 3.94 20.69
C THR A 108 -3.83 4.98 21.16
N VAL A 109 -4.31 6.21 21.29
CA VAL A 109 -3.72 7.17 22.23
C VAL A 109 -3.92 6.55 23.61
N GLY A 110 -2.81 6.23 24.26
CA GLY A 110 -2.71 5.99 25.69
C GLY A 110 -1.61 6.90 26.20
#